data_AF-U1ZRI5-F1
#
_entry.id   AF-U1ZRI5-F1
#
_cell.length_a   1.000
_cell.length_b   1.000
_cell.length_c   1.000
_cell.angle_alpha   90.00
_cell.angle_beta   90.00
_cell.angle_gamma   90.00
#
_symmetry.space_group_name_H-M   'P 1'
#
loop_
_entity.id
_entity.type
_entity.pdbx_description
1 polymer ?
#
loop_
_entity_poly.entity_id
_entity_poly.type
_entity_poly.pdbx_seq_one_letter_code
_entity_poly.pdbx_strand_id
1 'polypeptide(L)' 'MPHAEILELIKPDLAPSDICVQAINAQGYGVQLIFSDGHDRGIYPWDYLRGLTS' A
#
# COMPACT_ATOMS: atom_id res chain seq x y z
N MET A 1 4.24 -12.29 21.23
CA MET A 1 4.73 -11.17 20.40
C MET A 1 3.96 -9.92 20.81
N PRO A 2 4.58 -8.96 21.50
CA PRO A 2 3.86 -7.78 21.99
C PRO A 2 3.47 -6.88 20.80
N HIS A 3 2.24 -6.38 20.82
CA HIS A 3 1.59 -5.57 19.79
C HIS A 3 2.40 -4.34 19.32
N ALA A 4 3.40 -3.90 20.09
CA ALA A 4 4.22 -2.73 19.82
C ALA A 4 5.13 -2.85 18.57
N GLU A 5 5.64 -4.04 18.23
CA GLU A 5 6.54 -4.20 17.07
C GLU A 5 5.81 -4.03 15.72
N ILE A 6 4.52 -4.37 15.64
CA ILE A 6 3.78 -4.34 14.36
C ILE A 6 3.53 -2.90 13.89
N LEU A 7 3.34 -1.96 14.82
CA LEU A 7 3.16 -0.54 14.49
C LEU A 7 4.47 0.13 14.10
N GLU A 8 5.60 -0.43 14.52
CA GLU A 8 6.92 0.08 14.16
C GLU A 8 7.34 -0.29 12.73
N LEU A 9 6.67 -1.28 12.13
CA LEU A 9 6.89 -1.72 10.74
C LEU A 9 6.20 -0.83 9.69
N ILE A 10 5.27 0.05 10.06
CA ILE A 10 4.54 0.91 9.11
C ILE A 10 4.89 2.38 9.40
N LYS A 11 6.14 2.76 9.12
CA LYS A 11 6.57 4.16 9.14
C LYS A 11 6.62 4.66 7.69
N PRO A 12 5.67 5.50 7.24
CA PRO A 12 5.65 5.98 5.85
C PRO A 12 6.92 6.74 5.47
N ASP A 13 7.55 7.41 6.44
CA ASP A 13 8.80 8.15 6.25
C ASP A 13 10.04 7.25 6.04
N LEU A 14 9.89 5.93 6.20
CA LEU A 14 10.96 4.95 5.97
C LEU A 14 10.83 4.21 4.63
N ALA A 15 9.82 4.52 3.81
CA ALA A 15 9.68 3.91 2.50
C ALA A 15 10.90 4.27 1.62
N PRO A 16 11.66 3.29 1.08
CA PRO A 16 12.70 3.56 0.11
C PRO A 16 12.21 4.42 -1.06
N SER A 17 13.03 5.39 -1.50
CA SER A 17 12.67 6.32 -2.57
C SER A 17 12.54 5.67 -3.96
N ASP A 18 13.09 4.47 -4.12
CA ASP A 18 13.09 3.67 -5.35
C ASP A 18 11.96 2.64 -5.40
N ILE A 19 11.01 2.67 -4.45
CA ILE A 19 9.83 1.81 -4.49
C ILE A 19 8.99 2.13 -5.72
N CYS A 20 8.59 1.08 -6.43
CA CYS A 20 7.73 1.17 -7.59
C CYS A 20 6.58 0.14 -7.51
N VAL A 21 5.52 0.42 -8.28
CA VAL A 21 4.42 -0.54 -8.47
C VAL A 21 4.86 -1.57 -9.51
N GLN A 22 4.85 -2.84 -9.13
CA GLN A 22 5.18 -3.97 -10.00
C GLN A 22 3.94 -4.54 -10.71
N ALA A 23 2.78 -4.51 -10.06
CA ALA A 23 1.54 -5.03 -10.62
C ALA A 23 0.31 -4.35 -10.00
N ILE A 24 -0.80 -4.42 -10.75
CA ILE A 24 -2.10 -3.94 -10.34
C ILE A 24 -3.12 -5.05 -10.61
N ASN A 25 -3.80 -5.50 -9.55
CA ASN A 25 -4.87 -6.49 -9.68
C ASN A 25 -6.22 -5.82 -9.42
N ALA A 26 -7.18 -6.04 -10.32
CA ALA A 26 -8.53 -5.55 -10.13
C ALA A 26 -9.20 -6.28 -8.95
N GLN A 27 -9.83 -5.50 -8.07
CA GLN A 27 -10.72 -5.99 -7.02
C GLN A 27 -12.08 -5.33 -7.26
N GLY A 28 -13.19 -6.04 -7.05
CA GLY A 28 -14.52 -5.52 -7.47
C GLY A 28 -14.85 -4.08 -7.01
N TYR A 29 -14.25 -3.63 -5.90
CA TYR A 29 -14.44 -2.29 -5.31
C TYR A 29 -13.15 -1.42 -5.29
N GLY A 30 -12.06 -1.84 -5.93
CA GLY A 30 -10.80 -1.11 -5.92
C GLY A 30 -9.68 -1.79 -6.70
N VAL A 31 -8.45 -1.50 -6.36
CA VAL A 31 -7.27 -2.22 -6.88
C VAL A 31 -6.37 -2.66 -5.76
N GLN A 32 -5.76 -3.83 -5.93
CA GLN A 32 -4.58 -4.22 -5.15
C GLN A 32 -3.34 -3.72 -5.89
N LEU A 33 -2.45 -3.03 -5.17
CA LEU A 33 -1.14 -2.63 -5.68
C LEU A 33 -0.07 -3.55 -5.10
N ILE A 34 0.84 -4.01 -5.95
CA ILE A 34 1.99 -4.82 -5.56
C ILE A 34 3.24 -3.95 -5.67
N PHE A 35 3.93 -3.71 -4.56
CA PHE A 35 5.12 -2.87 -4.50
C PHE A 35 6.41 -3.70 -4.57
N SER A 36 7.52 -3.08 -5.00
CA SER A 36 8.85 -3.71 -5.09
C SER A 36 9.47 -4.10 -3.75
N ASP A 37 9.01 -3.53 -2.65
CA ASP A 37 9.51 -3.77 -1.29
C ASP A 37 8.83 -4.95 -0.57
N GLY A 38 7.93 -5.66 -1.25
CA GLY A 38 7.21 -6.82 -0.69
C GLY A 38 5.84 -6.49 -0.10
N HIS A 39 5.38 -5.23 -0.16
CA HIS A 39 4.00 -4.89 0.19
C HIS A 39 3.03 -5.30 -0.93
N ASP A 40 2.26 -6.35 -0.69
CA ASP A 40 1.37 -6.95 -1.69
C ASP A 40 -0.08 -7.12 -1.22
N ARG A 41 -0.44 -6.69 0.00
CA ARG A 41 -1.76 -6.96 0.60
C ARG A 41 -2.76 -5.80 0.54
N GLY A 42 -2.30 -4.60 0.21
CA GLY A 42 -3.12 -3.38 0.25
C GLY A 42 -4.16 -3.36 -0.88
N ILE A 43 -5.44 -3.20 -0.52
CA ILE A 43 -6.52 -2.90 -1.47
C ILE A 43 -6.94 -1.45 -1.29
N TYR A 44 -6.86 -0.68 -2.38
CA TYR A 44 -7.16 0.74 -2.44
C TYR A 44 -8.53 0.94 -3.08
N PRO A 45 -9.57 1.36 -2.31
CA PRO A 45 -10.91 1.57 -2.86
C PRO A 45 -10.94 2.66 -3.93
N TRP A 46 -11.85 2.52 -4.90
CA TRP A 46 -11.98 3.51 -5.97
C TRP A 46 -12.32 4.93 -5.47
N ASP A 47 -13.18 5.04 -4.46
CA ASP A 47 -13.54 6.33 -3.86
C ASP A 47 -12.33 7.01 -3.22
N TYR A 48 -11.49 6.24 -2.55
CA TYR A 48 -10.24 6.75 -1.97
C TYR A 48 -9.32 7.29 -3.06
N LEU A 49 -9.07 6.50 -4.11
CA LEU A 49 -8.18 6.90 -5.21
C LEU A 49 -8.67 8.16 -5.95
N ARG A 50 -9.99 8.29 -6.16
CA ARG A 50 -10.60 9.52 -6.72
C ARG A 50 -10.39 10.75 -5.84
N GLY A 51 -10.33 10.56 -4.51
CA GLY A 51 -10.07 11.64 -3.57
C GLY A 51 -8.64 12.16 -3.56
N LEU A 52 -7.68 11.43 -4.16
CA LEU A 52 -6.25 11.80 -4.14
C LEU A 52 -5.85 12.81 -5.24
N THR A 53 -6.73 13.08 -6.21
CA THR A 53 -6.40 13.92 -7.37
C THR A 53 -6.84 15.39 -7.23
N SER A 54 -7.04 15.87 -6.00
CA SER A 54 -7.38 17.28 -5.71
C SER A 54 -6.16 18.16 -5.47
#